data_AF-A0A843GZK3-F1
#
_entry.id   AF-A0A843GZK3-F1
#
_cell.length_a   1.000
_cell.length_b   1.000
_cell.length_c   1.000
_cell.angle_alpha   90.00
_cell.angle_beta   90.00
_cell.angle_gamma   90.00
#
_symmetry.space_group_name_H-M   'P 1'
#
loop_
_entity.id
_entity.type
_entity.pdbx_description
1 polymer ?
#
loop_
_entity_poly.entity_id
_entity_poly.type
_entity_poly.pdbx_seq_one_letter_code
_entity_poly.pdbx_strand_id
1 'polypeptide(L)'
;IIVQLFPHNPHKTQNCVSIALTFAVMAEDKERLINRLIEILEHDTLSDKTAIAILEGIGIPPELREYAMATKTGMMDVETAEKLAEELDIPLIAVTGDQGKVGALAALGLHDDVDEAVKVYY
;
A
#
# COMPACT_ATOMS: atom_id res chain seq x y z
N ILE A 1 3.00 -5.65 8.51
CA ILE A 1 3.70 -4.56 9.22
C ILE A 1 2.95 -3.24 9.11
N ILE A 2 3.23 -2.30 10.00
CA ILE A 2 2.68 -0.94 9.96
C ILE A 2 3.77 -0.03 9.36
N VAL A 3 3.40 0.79 8.38
CA VAL A 3 4.30 1.67 7.64
C VAL A 3 3.89 3.12 7.87
N GLN A 4 4.78 3.89 8.50
CA GLN A 4 4.60 5.32 8.69
C GLN A 4 5.02 6.06 7.42
N LEU A 5 4.11 6.83 6.82
CA LEU A 5 4.36 7.66 5.65
C LEU A 5 4.54 9.14 6.04
N PHE A 6 4.59 10.03 5.04
CA PHE A 6 4.90 11.45 5.21
C PHE A 6 3.89 12.20 6.13
N PRO A 7 4.24 12.51 7.40
CA PRO A 7 3.28 13.02 8.38
C PRO A 7 2.79 14.45 8.09
N HIS A 8 3.48 15.18 7.21
CA HIS A 8 3.14 16.55 6.85
C HIS A 8 2.19 16.64 5.65
N ASN A 9 1.71 15.50 5.13
CA ASN A 9 0.70 15.49 4.07
C ASN A 9 -0.60 16.17 4.56
N PRO A 10 -1.06 17.27 3.93
CA PRO A 10 -2.28 17.97 4.33
C PRO A 10 -3.57 17.17 4.06
N HIS A 11 -3.51 16.13 3.24
CA HIS A 11 -4.61 15.24 2.90
C HIS A 11 -4.66 13.96 3.77
N LYS A 12 -3.86 13.89 4.83
CA LYS A 12 -3.73 12.69 5.69
C LYS A 12 -4.98 12.38 6.50
N THR A 13 -5.14 11.09 6.84
CA THR A 13 -5.86 10.65 8.05
C THR A 13 -5.02 11.01 9.30
N GLN A 14 -5.57 10.93 10.52
CA GLN A 14 -4.89 11.40 11.75
C GLN A 14 -3.40 10.99 11.87
N ASN A 15 -3.03 9.79 11.40
CA ASN A 15 -1.68 9.24 11.61
C ASN A 15 -0.83 9.06 10.33
N CYS A 16 -1.38 9.20 9.12
CA CYS A 16 -0.65 8.97 7.84
C CYS A 16 0.10 7.62 7.81
N VAL A 17 -0.62 6.54 8.10
CA VAL A 17 -0.09 5.18 8.20
C VAL A 17 -0.76 4.27 7.17
N SER A 18 0.01 3.32 6.65
CA SER A 18 -0.48 2.22 5.81
C SER A 18 -0.03 0.87 6.37
N ILE A 19 -0.71 -0.21 5.98
CA ILE A 19 -0.51 -1.55 6.54
C ILE A 19 -0.21 -2.51 5.39
N ALA A 20 0.87 -3.28 5.52
CA ALA A 20 1.17 -4.41 4.64
C ALA A 20 0.89 -5.72 5.38
N LEU A 21 0.21 -6.68 4.74
CA LEU A 21 -0.05 -8.01 5.29
C LEU A 21 0.55 -9.05 4.34
N THR A 22 1.30 -10.00 4.88
CA THR A 22 1.94 -11.07 4.09
C THR A 22 1.31 -12.40 4.45
N PHE A 23 0.88 -13.14 3.44
CA PHE A 23 0.24 -14.45 3.59
C PHE A 23 0.98 -15.49 2.76
N ALA A 24 1.21 -16.67 3.32
CA ALA A 24 1.54 -17.85 2.55
C ALA A 24 0.22 -18.55 2.17
N VAL A 25 -0.07 -18.63 0.87
CA VAL A 25 -1.30 -19.21 0.33
C VAL A 25 -0.99 -20.20 -0.77
N MET A 26 -1.87 -21.19 -0.95
CA MET A 26 -1.87 -22.04 -2.14
C MET A 26 -2.31 -21.21 -3.36
N ALA A 27 -1.77 -21.53 -4.54
CA ALA A 27 -2.02 -20.76 -5.75
C ALA A 27 -3.52 -20.74 -6.12
N GLU A 28 -4.21 -21.86 -5.94
CA GLU A 28 -5.65 -22.02 -6.16
C GLU A 28 -6.53 -21.19 -5.21
N ASP A 29 -5.98 -20.77 -4.06
CA ASP A 29 -6.71 -20.03 -3.03
C ASP A 29 -6.47 -18.51 -3.08
N LYS A 30 -5.53 -18.05 -3.93
CA LYS A 30 -5.13 -16.64 -4.03
C LYS A 30 -6.31 -15.71 -4.27
N GLU A 31 -7.08 -15.98 -5.32
CA GLU A 31 -8.25 -15.16 -5.68
C GLU A 31 -9.31 -15.16 -4.58
N ARG A 32 -9.49 -16.30 -3.90
CA ARG A 32 -10.43 -16.40 -2.77
C ARG A 32 -10.01 -15.52 -1.61
N LEU A 33 -8.70 -15.47 -1.29
CA LEU A 33 -8.18 -14.58 -0.26
C LEU A 33 -8.38 -13.10 -0.63
N ILE A 34 -8.02 -12.72 -1.86
CA ILE A 34 -8.12 -11.33 -2.34
C ILE A 34 -9.57 -10.85 -2.27
N ASN A 35 -10.50 -11.63 -2.82
CA ASN A 35 -11.93 -11.28 -2.79
C ASN A 35 -12.44 -11.16 -1.35
N ARG A 36 -12.04 -12.08 -0.46
CA ARG A 36 -12.45 -12.01 0.94
C ARG A 36 -11.92 -10.76 1.66
N LEU A 37 -10.69 -10.34 1.34
CA LEU A 37 -10.12 -9.10 1.89
C LEU A 37 -10.89 -7.88 1.39
N ILE A 38 -11.23 -7.83 0.10
CA ILE A 38 -12.04 -6.75 -0.47
C ILE A 38 -13.39 -6.68 0.22
N GLU A 39 -14.13 -7.79 0.32
CA GLU A 39 -15.43 -7.85 1.01
C GLU A 39 -15.38 -7.30 2.44
N ILE A 40 -14.36 -7.69 3.21
CA ILE A 40 -14.18 -7.21 4.59
C ILE A 40 -13.93 -5.71 4.60
N LEU A 41 -13.06 -5.20 3.72
CA LEU A 41 -12.75 -3.78 3.65
C LEU A 41 -13.95 -2.95 3.19
N GLU A 42 -14.73 -3.41 2.21
CA GLU A 42 -15.96 -2.73 1.77
C GLU A 42 -16.99 -2.60 2.89
N HIS A 43 -17.11 -3.64 3.73
CA HIS A 43 -18.08 -3.65 4.83
C HIS A 43 -17.60 -2.88 6.07
N ASP A 44 -16.33 -3.03 6.45
CA ASP A 44 -15.83 -2.61 7.77
C ASP A 44 -15.00 -1.31 7.74
N THR A 45 -14.54 -0.84 6.57
CA THR A 45 -13.73 0.39 6.53
C THR A 45 -14.55 1.62 6.91
N LEU A 46 -13.96 2.49 7.73
CA LEU A 46 -14.54 3.79 8.08
C LEU A 46 -14.10 4.91 7.13
N SER A 47 -13.21 4.63 6.17
CA SER A 47 -12.69 5.61 5.22
C SER A 47 -13.34 5.46 3.85
N ASP A 48 -13.71 6.60 3.24
CA ASP A 48 -14.15 6.76 1.85
C ASP A 48 -13.01 6.72 0.82
N LYS A 49 -11.80 6.34 1.25
CA LYS A 49 -10.56 6.42 0.46
C LYS A 49 -9.72 5.16 0.59
N THR A 50 -10.35 4.02 0.86
CA THR A 50 -9.66 2.75 1.08
C THR A 50 -9.25 2.16 -0.27
N ALA A 51 -8.00 1.71 -0.37
CA ALA A 51 -7.47 0.98 -1.51
C ALA A 51 -6.48 -0.11 -1.02
N ILE A 52 -6.23 -1.10 -1.86
CA ILE A 52 -5.27 -2.18 -1.61
C ILE A 52 -4.33 -2.34 -2.80
N ALA A 53 -3.14 -2.87 -2.55
CA ALA A 53 -2.17 -3.27 -3.55
C ALA A 53 -1.70 -4.69 -3.28
N ILE A 54 -1.41 -5.47 -4.32
CA ILE A 54 -1.10 -6.90 -4.20
C ILE A 54 0.27 -7.18 -4.82
N LEU A 55 1.25 -7.56 -3.99
CA LEU A 55 2.55 -8.02 -4.45
C LEU A 55 2.64 -9.53 -4.30
N GLU A 56 2.92 -10.23 -5.40
CA GLU A 56 3.16 -11.67 -5.40
C GLU A 56 4.66 -11.97 -5.32
N GLY A 57 5.01 -13.02 -4.57
CA GLY A 57 6.39 -13.42 -4.36
C GLY A 57 7.01 -12.81 -3.10
N ILE A 58 8.34 -12.90 -3.01
CA ILE A 58 9.12 -12.56 -1.82
C ILE A 58 9.97 -11.29 -2.03
N GLY A 59 10.27 -10.95 -3.29
CA GLY A 59 11.16 -9.83 -3.63
C GLY A 59 10.42 -8.52 -3.79
N ILE A 60 11.02 -7.43 -3.29
CA ILE A 60 10.56 -6.07 -3.56
C ILE A 60 11.31 -5.52 -4.78
N PRO A 61 10.61 -5.14 -5.88
CA PRO A 61 11.24 -4.45 -6.99
C PRO A 61 11.94 -3.16 -6.54
N PRO A 62 13.16 -2.85 -7.00
CA PRO A 62 13.87 -1.62 -6.62
C PRO A 62 13.04 -0.34 -6.84
N GLU A 63 12.28 -0.28 -7.93
CA GLU A 63 11.42 0.83 -8.30
C GLU A 63 10.29 1.02 -7.26
N LEU A 64 9.72 -0.08 -6.75
CA LEU A 64 8.73 -0.05 -5.68
C LEU A 64 9.34 0.43 -4.35
N ARG A 65 10.60 0.06 -4.08
CA ARG A 65 11.33 0.53 -2.90
C ARG A 65 11.61 2.02 -2.98
N GLU A 66 12.05 2.51 -4.13
CA GLU A 66 12.28 3.95 -4.38
C GLU A 66 10.99 4.76 -4.23
N TYR A 67 9.89 4.28 -4.80
CA TYR A 67 8.58 4.89 -4.64
C TYR A 67 8.13 4.96 -3.18
N ALA A 68 8.32 3.88 -2.43
CA ALA A 68 7.95 3.84 -1.02
C ALA A 68 8.76 4.83 -0.18
N MET A 69 10.05 4.95 -0.46
CA MET A 69 10.90 5.97 0.18
C MET A 69 10.48 7.39 -0.19
N ALA A 70 10.18 7.67 -1.46
CA ALA A 70 9.69 8.96 -1.91
C ALA A 70 8.36 9.34 -1.22
N THR A 71 7.43 8.39 -1.11
CA THR A 71 6.14 8.56 -0.40
C THR A 71 6.32 8.76 1.10
N LYS A 72 7.39 8.20 1.68
CA LYS A 72 7.72 8.35 3.09
C LYS A 72 8.31 9.73 3.41
N THR A 73 9.10 10.28 2.48
CA THR A 73 9.80 11.56 2.65
C THR A 73 9.10 12.75 1.99
N GLY A 74 8.02 12.53 1.24
CA GLY A 74 7.34 13.57 0.48
C GLY A 74 5.92 13.19 0.06
N MET A 75 5.27 14.11 -0.64
CA MET A 75 3.92 13.88 -1.17
C MET A 75 3.99 13.23 -2.55
N MET A 76 3.14 12.22 -2.75
CA MET A 76 2.96 11.55 -4.04
C MET A 76 1.49 11.65 -4.45
N ASP A 77 1.25 11.75 -5.75
CA ASP A 77 -0.08 11.71 -6.32
C ASP A 77 -0.50 10.28 -6.71
N VAL A 78 -1.81 10.11 -6.91
CA VAL A 78 -2.41 8.82 -7.28
C VAL A 78 -1.97 8.39 -8.68
N GLU A 79 -1.82 9.31 -9.62
CA GLU A 79 -1.42 8.99 -11.01
C GLU A 79 -0.03 8.33 -11.06
N THR A 80 0.91 8.81 -10.25
CA THR A 80 2.24 8.22 -10.12
C THR A 80 2.17 6.82 -9.50
N ALA A 81 1.28 6.61 -8.52
CA ALA A 81 1.06 5.29 -7.94
C ALA A 81 0.51 4.31 -8.98
N GLU A 82 -0.48 4.73 -9.76
CA GLU A 82 -1.14 3.91 -10.78
C GLU A 82 -0.18 3.54 -11.91
N LYS A 83 0.61 4.50 -12.42
CA LYS A 83 1.62 4.24 -13.45
C LYS A 83 2.64 3.21 -13.00
N LEU A 84 3.19 3.38 -11.80
CA LEU A 84 4.18 2.44 -11.29
C LEU A 84 3.58 1.05 -11.05
N ALA A 85 2.35 0.98 -10.54
CA ALA A 85 1.67 -0.29 -10.35
C ALA A 85 1.43 -1.01 -11.68
N GLU A 86 1.05 -0.29 -12.74
CA GLU A 86 0.93 -0.84 -14.10
C GLU A 86 2.27 -1.31 -14.65
N GLU A 87 3.35 -0.54 -14.49
CA GLU A 87 4.70 -0.90 -14.93
C GLU A 87 5.24 -2.16 -14.25
N LEU A 88 4.86 -2.39 -12.98
CA LEU A 88 5.31 -3.53 -12.18
C LEU A 88 4.32 -4.70 -12.15
N ASP A 89 3.21 -4.63 -12.91
CA ASP A 89 2.14 -5.64 -12.89
C ASP A 89 1.60 -5.91 -11.48
N ILE A 90 1.44 -4.85 -10.67
CA ILE A 90 0.91 -4.88 -9.31
C ILE A 90 -0.57 -4.50 -9.36
N PRO A 91 -1.51 -5.41 -9.04
CA PRO A 91 -2.92 -5.06 -8.91
C PRO A 91 -3.12 -3.99 -7.83
N LEU A 92 -3.64 -2.83 -8.25
CA LEU A 92 -3.90 -1.66 -7.40
C LEU A 92 -5.39 -1.32 -7.45
N ILE A 93 -6.11 -1.69 -6.40
CA ILE A 93 -7.58 -1.74 -6.39
C ILE A 93 -8.13 -0.68 -5.44
N ALA A 94 -8.95 0.22 -5.96
CA ALA A 94 -9.76 1.10 -5.12
C ALA A 94 -10.93 0.31 -4.53
N VAL A 95 -11.06 0.32 -3.21
CA VAL A 95 -12.16 -0.34 -2.49
C VAL A 95 -13.29 0.66 -2.25
N THR A 96 -12.97 1.80 -1.63
CA THR A 96 -13.94 2.89 -1.42
C THR A 96 -13.47 4.23 -2.01
N GLY A 97 -12.21 4.35 -2.42
CA GLY A 97 -11.71 5.52 -3.14
C GLY A 97 -10.22 5.45 -3.46
N ASP A 98 -9.76 6.36 -4.32
CA ASP A 98 -8.43 6.27 -4.95
C ASP A 98 -7.27 6.77 -4.09
N GLN A 99 -7.52 7.67 -3.14
CA GLN A 99 -6.44 8.30 -2.37
C GLN A 99 -5.62 7.30 -1.53
N GLY A 100 -6.22 6.17 -1.13
CA GLY A 100 -5.51 5.10 -0.42
C GLY A 100 -4.44 4.40 -1.26
N LYS A 101 -4.49 4.53 -2.60
CA LYS A 101 -3.59 3.83 -3.52
C LYS A 101 -2.12 4.15 -3.26
N VAL A 102 -1.83 5.42 -3.00
CA VAL A 102 -0.47 5.90 -2.68
C VAL A 102 0.12 5.15 -1.50
N GLY A 103 -0.64 5.08 -0.40
CA GLY A 103 -0.17 4.42 0.81
C GLY A 103 -0.15 2.89 0.70
N ALA A 104 -1.14 2.31 0.02
CA ALA A 104 -1.22 0.88 -0.21
C ALA A 104 0.01 0.37 -1.00
N LEU A 105 0.37 1.07 -2.08
CA LEU A 105 1.54 0.72 -2.89
C LEU A 105 2.84 0.94 -2.11
N ALA A 106 2.99 2.08 -1.45
CA ALA A 106 4.19 2.39 -0.66
C ALA A 106 4.43 1.38 0.46
N ALA A 107 3.37 0.86 1.10
CA ALA A 107 3.50 -0.11 2.17
C ALA A 107 4.15 -1.42 1.71
N LEU A 108 3.92 -1.84 0.47
CA LEU A 108 4.54 -3.04 -0.11
C LEU A 108 6.05 -2.89 -0.26
N GLY A 109 6.53 -1.69 -0.61
CA GLY A 109 7.97 -1.41 -0.79
C GLY A 109 8.80 -1.40 0.50
N LEU A 110 8.15 -1.40 1.66
CA LEU A 110 8.81 -1.41 2.97
C LEU A 110 8.48 -2.66 3.79
N HIS A 111 7.77 -3.65 3.23
CA HIS A 111 7.16 -4.73 4.02
C HIS A 111 8.16 -5.65 4.73
N ASP A 112 9.39 -5.73 4.24
CA ASP A 112 10.50 -6.56 4.75
C ASP A 112 11.53 -5.77 5.60
N ASP A 113 11.39 -4.45 5.69
CA ASP A 113 12.30 -3.56 6.42
C ASP A 113 11.55 -2.81 7.53
N VAL A 114 11.45 -3.46 8.69
CA VAL A 114 10.70 -2.93 9.83
C VAL A 114 11.31 -1.65 10.39
N ASP A 115 12.64 -1.54 10.40
CA ASP A 115 13.35 -0.37 10.93
C ASP A 115 13.05 0.86 10.08
N GLU A 116 13.08 0.72 8.76
CA GLU A 116 12.73 1.80 7.86
C GLU A 116 11.20 2.07 7.86
N ALA A 117 10.37 1.03 7.94
CA ALA A 117 8.91 1.18 7.96
C ALA A 117 8.40 2.09 9.10
N VAL A 118 9.00 2.00 10.30
CA VAL A 118 8.57 2.79 11.48
C VAL A 118 9.28 4.15 11.61
N LYS A 119 10.37 4.38 10.87
CA LYS A 119 11.13 5.62 10.93
C LYS A 119 10.29 6.82 10.47
N VAL A 120 10.50 7.98 11.08
CA VAL A 120 9.80 9.23 10.74
C VAL A 120 10.77 10.19 10.09
N TYR A 121 10.35 10.81 9.00
CA TYR A 121 11.08 11.89 8.33
C TYR A 121 10.30 13.20 8.51
N TYR A 122 11.06 14.29 8.65
CA TYR A 122 10.57 15.66 8.86
C TYR A 122 10.92 16.55 7.68
#